data_AF-A0A958XYJ5-F1
#
_entry.id   AF-A0A958XYJ5-F1
#
_cell.length_a   1.000
_cell.length_b   1.000
_cell.length_c   1.000
_cell.angle_alpha   90.00
_cell.angle_beta   90.00
_cell.angle_gamma   90.00
#
_symmetry.space_group_name_H-M   'P 1'
#
loop_
_entity.id
_entity.type
_entity.pdbx_description
1 polymer ?
#
loop_
_entity_poly.entity_id
_entity_poly.type
_entity_poly.pdbx_seq_one_letter_code
_entity_poly.pdbx_strand_id
1 'polypeptide(L)'
;TGRNLLSFNVGQAPTDGMVSQTFATLPGATYELNFDVGTLGFNTKTQTLRTRVLAGSNVLLNRTSTVTCRADFVMVWDHETFTFTATSTSTTLEFSDASTDGSGLDLFIDTVTVNQMPTVAAAFAPALAMEPEPIRDLSGEIAPVAIQAVTGPVADAAPVCTGTPGDMSIALFADRVGFYALETSPDLDKWTFHSEIEVTE
;
A
#
# COMPACT_ATOMS: atom_id res chain seq x y z
N THR A 1 -9.26 -19.16 -9.09
CA THR A 1 -8.24 -20.21 -8.89
C THR A 1 -7.18 -20.08 -9.97
N GLY A 2 -5.95 -19.71 -9.60
CA GLY A 2 -4.79 -19.83 -10.48
C GLY A 2 -4.36 -21.30 -10.58
N ARG A 3 -3.82 -21.71 -11.73
CA ARG A 3 -3.32 -23.07 -11.98
C ARG A 3 -1.82 -23.13 -12.27
N ASN A 4 -1.16 -21.98 -12.25
CA ASN A 4 0.20 -21.83 -12.74
C ASN A 4 1.03 -21.12 -11.66
N LEU A 5 2.22 -21.64 -11.43
CA LEU A 5 3.27 -21.04 -10.60
C LEU A 5 4.56 -20.96 -11.43
N LEU A 6 5.49 -20.13 -11.01
CA LEU A 6 6.85 -20.10 -11.54
C LEU A 6 7.75 -20.95 -10.63
N SER A 7 8.69 -21.69 -11.21
CA SER A 7 9.68 -22.47 -10.46
C SER A 7 11.09 -22.27 -10.96
N PHE A 8 12.04 -22.32 -10.03
CA PHE A 8 13.48 -22.40 -10.28
C PHE A 8 14.00 -23.78 -9.83
N ASN A 9 15.21 -24.14 -10.28
CA ASN A 9 15.96 -25.35 -9.88
C ASN A 9 15.34 -26.70 -10.24
N VAL A 10 14.19 -26.71 -10.93
CA VAL A 10 13.49 -27.93 -11.35
C VAL A 10 14.45 -28.91 -12.02
N GLY A 11 14.47 -30.14 -11.54
CA GLY A 11 15.34 -31.18 -12.06
C GLY A 11 16.81 -31.03 -11.63
N GLN A 12 17.07 -30.38 -10.49
CA GLN A 12 18.42 -30.10 -9.98
C GLN A 12 19.20 -29.11 -10.86
N ALA A 13 18.50 -28.15 -11.44
CA ALA A 13 19.13 -27.06 -12.18
C ALA A 13 19.88 -26.12 -11.21
N PRO A 14 20.89 -25.36 -11.69
CA PRO A 14 21.64 -24.41 -10.87
C PRO A 14 20.76 -23.28 -10.27
N THR A 15 21.19 -22.74 -9.13
CA THR A 15 20.54 -21.64 -8.40
C THR A 15 20.90 -20.26 -8.97
N ASP A 16 20.80 -20.10 -10.29
CA ASP A 16 21.15 -18.85 -11.01
C ASP A 16 20.02 -18.35 -11.93
N GLY A 17 18.84 -18.96 -11.82
CA GLY A 17 17.69 -18.60 -12.63
C GLY A 17 17.18 -17.18 -12.35
N MET A 18 16.68 -16.53 -13.40
CA MET A 18 16.11 -15.18 -13.33
C MET A 18 14.90 -15.04 -14.27
N VAL A 19 13.87 -14.35 -13.81
CA VAL A 19 12.75 -13.89 -14.63
C VAL A 19 12.54 -12.40 -14.42
N SER A 20 12.14 -11.69 -15.47
CA SER A 20 11.87 -10.26 -15.42
C SER A 20 10.69 -9.86 -16.26
N GLN A 21 9.97 -8.83 -15.82
CA GLN A 21 8.90 -8.21 -16.59
C GLN A 21 8.98 -6.69 -16.48
N THR A 22 8.87 -6.01 -17.61
CA THR A 22 8.77 -4.56 -17.68
C THR A 22 7.31 -4.14 -17.86
N PHE A 23 6.88 -3.14 -17.11
CA PHE A 23 5.52 -2.59 -17.15
C PHE A 23 5.53 -1.06 -17.05
N ALA A 24 4.41 -0.44 -17.44
CA ALA A 24 4.25 1.01 -17.38
C ALA A 24 3.97 1.48 -15.94
N THR A 25 4.54 2.62 -15.58
CA THR A 25 4.38 3.27 -14.26
C THR A 25 4.21 4.77 -14.41
N LEU A 26 3.83 5.46 -13.32
CA LEU A 26 3.78 6.92 -13.25
C LEU A 26 4.95 7.42 -12.38
N PRO A 27 5.84 8.30 -12.89
CA PRO A 27 6.88 8.92 -12.07
C PRO A 27 6.29 9.61 -10.84
N GLY A 28 6.87 9.35 -9.66
CA GLY A 28 6.42 9.88 -8.38
C GLY A 28 5.32 9.07 -7.69
N ALA A 29 4.66 8.14 -8.40
CA ALA A 29 3.68 7.25 -7.77
C ALA A 29 4.37 6.11 -7.01
N THR A 30 3.81 5.75 -5.85
CA THR A 30 4.24 4.59 -5.07
C THR A 30 3.38 3.39 -5.42
N TYR A 31 4.03 2.24 -5.58
CA TYR A 31 3.39 0.96 -5.89
C TYR A 31 3.66 -0.04 -4.77
N GLU A 32 2.68 -0.90 -4.51
CA GLU A 32 2.79 -2.07 -3.66
C GLU A 32 2.94 -3.32 -4.55
N LEU A 33 3.99 -4.09 -4.27
CA LEU A 33 4.29 -5.38 -4.86
C LEU A 33 3.95 -6.46 -3.83
N ASN A 34 3.03 -7.36 -4.19
CA ASN A 34 2.70 -8.53 -3.38
C ASN A 34 2.99 -9.81 -4.18
N PHE A 35 3.50 -10.84 -3.51
CA PHE A 35 3.71 -12.16 -4.10
C PHE A 35 3.86 -13.21 -3.00
N ASP A 36 3.70 -14.49 -3.37
CA ASP A 36 4.02 -15.62 -2.51
C ASP A 36 5.33 -16.24 -2.98
N VAL A 37 6.24 -16.54 -2.04
CA VAL A 37 7.48 -17.28 -2.28
C VAL A 37 7.39 -18.62 -1.58
N GLY A 38 7.84 -19.68 -2.24
CA GLY A 38 7.69 -21.03 -1.70
C GLY A 38 8.84 -21.96 -1.98
N THR A 39 8.88 -23.06 -1.24
CA THR A 39 9.82 -24.15 -1.47
C THR A 39 9.17 -25.51 -1.27
N LEU A 40 9.64 -26.48 -2.04
CA LEU A 40 9.24 -27.88 -1.99
C LEU A 40 10.48 -28.76 -2.08
N GLY A 41 10.59 -29.79 -1.25
CA GLY A 41 11.76 -30.65 -1.23
C GLY A 41 11.73 -31.73 -0.15
N PHE A 42 12.81 -32.50 -0.08
CA PHE A 42 12.98 -33.65 0.82
C PHE A 42 13.97 -33.38 1.97
N ASN A 43 14.32 -32.11 2.19
CA ASN A 43 15.26 -31.69 3.23
C ASN A 43 14.75 -30.42 3.94
N THR A 44 15.50 -29.93 4.93
CA THR A 44 15.17 -28.72 5.69
C THR A 44 16.07 -27.53 5.30
N LYS A 45 16.58 -27.51 4.07
CA LYS A 45 17.37 -26.38 3.55
C LYS A 45 16.47 -25.21 3.22
N THR A 46 17.09 -24.05 3.01
CA THR A 46 16.41 -22.82 2.63
C THR A 46 16.54 -22.55 1.14
N GLN A 47 15.56 -21.84 0.59
CA GLN A 47 15.68 -21.15 -0.69
C GLN A 47 15.58 -19.65 -0.46
N THR A 48 16.31 -18.88 -1.23
CA THR A 48 16.33 -17.42 -1.15
C THR A 48 16.00 -16.83 -2.50
N LEU A 49 14.91 -16.08 -2.55
CA LEU A 49 14.52 -15.28 -3.71
C LEU A 49 15.07 -13.86 -3.56
N ARG A 50 15.71 -13.33 -4.61
CA ARG A 50 16.03 -11.91 -4.71
C ARG A 50 15.00 -11.21 -5.60
N THR A 51 14.43 -10.14 -5.06
CA THR A 51 13.47 -9.27 -5.75
C THR A 51 14.11 -7.91 -6.01
N ARG A 52 14.21 -7.53 -7.29
CA ARG A 52 14.68 -6.21 -7.71
C ARG A 52 13.61 -5.46 -8.49
N VAL A 53 13.53 -4.16 -8.25
CA VAL A 53 12.71 -3.25 -9.05
C VAL A 53 13.62 -2.17 -9.61
N LEU A 54 13.60 -1.99 -10.94
CA LEU A 54 14.53 -1.12 -11.65
C LEU A 54 13.80 -0.09 -12.52
N ALA A 55 14.33 1.13 -12.59
CA ALA A 55 14.00 2.13 -13.61
C ALA A 55 15.22 2.35 -14.51
N GLY A 56 15.27 1.66 -15.65
CA GLY A 56 16.49 1.53 -16.44
C GLY A 56 17.59 0.83 -15.64
N SER A 57 18.73 1.50 -15.43
CA SER A 57 19.83 1.00 -14.59
C SER A 57 19.69 1.38 -13.11
N ASN A 58 18.71 2.22 -12.73
CA ASN A 58 18.53 2.64 -11.35
C ASN A 58 17.77 1.56 -10.55
N VAL A 59 18.27 1.21 -9.38
CA VAL A 59 17.64 0.21 -8.49
C VAL A 59 16.72 0.94 -7.51
N LEU A 60 15.42 0.69 -7.62
CA LEU A 60 14.38 1.24 -6.74
C LEU A 60 14.14 0.34 -5.52
N LEU A 61 14.30 -0.98 -5.70
CA LEU A 61 14.18 -1.99 -4.65
C LEU A 61 15.20 -3.10 -4.90
N ASN A 62 15.80 -3.62 -3.83
CA ASN A 62 16.61 -4.84 -3.86
C ASN A 62 16.48 -5.54 -2.50
N ARG A 63 15.67 -6.59 -2.45
CA ARG A 63 15.35 -7.34 -1.24
C ARG A 63 15.52 -8.83 -1.47
N THR A 64 15.70 -9.56 -0.37
CA THR A 64 15.74 -11.02 -0.39
C THR A 64 14.71 -11.58 0.58
N SER A 65 14.00 -12.60 0.13
CA SER A 65 13.03 -13.38 0.89
C SER A 65 13.54 -14.80 1.02
N THR A 66 13.46 -15.39 2.22
CA THR A 66 14.00 -16.73 2.47
C THR A 66 12.93 -17.61 3.07
N VAL A 67 12.73 -18.78 2.47
CA VAL A 67 11.75 -19.78 2.90
C VAL A 67 12.48 -21.09 3.24
N THR A 68 12.04 -21.76 4.30
CA THR A 68 12.65 -23.02 4.77
C THR A 68 11.77 -24.22 4.41
N CYS A 69 12.36 -25.25 3.82
CA CYS A 69 11.66 -26.48 3.46
C CYS A 69 11.37 -27.37 4.69
N ARG A 70 10.35 -28.24 4.59
CA ARG A 70 9.86 -29.11 5.67
C ARG A 70 10.31 -30.57 5.61
N ALA A 71 11.11 -30.96 4.61
CA ALA A 71 11.60 -32.33 4.41
C ALA A 71 10.52 -33.43 4.27
N ASP A 72 9.27 -33.07 3.98
CA ASP A 72 8.13 -33.99 3.86
C ASP A 72 7.44 -33.87 2.48
N PHE A 73 8.07 -33.18 1.54
CA PHE A 73 7.53 -32.89 0.21
C PHE A 73 6.15 -32.19 0.27
N VAL A 74 5.95 -31.36 1.29
CA VAL A 74 4.82 -30.42 1.37
C VAL A 74 5.32 -29.03 1.03
N MET A 75 4.56 -28.33 0.20
CA MET A 75 4.87 -26.96 -0.18
C MET A 75 4.79 -26.04 1.05
N VAL A 76 5.83 -25.25 1.24
CA VAL A 76 5.87 -24.16 2.22
C VAL A 76 5.79 -22.85 1.45
N TRP A 77 4.92 -21.93 1.88
CA TRP A 77 4.74 -20.62 1.30
C TRP A 77 4.88 -19.55 2.38
N ASP A 78 5.55 -18.46 2.03
CA ASP A 78 5.57 -17.20 2.77
C ASP A 78 5.06 -16.08 1.85
N HIS A 79 4.26 -15.17 2.42
CA HIS A 79 3.74 -14.02 1.71
C HIS A 79 4.66 -12.81 1.88
N GLU A 80 4.92 -12.09 0.80
CA GLU A 80 5.82 -10.94 0.79
C GLU A 80 5.16 -9.70 0.22
N THR A 81 5.36 -8.57 0.92
CA THR A 81 4.87 -7.25 0.53
C THR A 81 6.02 -6.26 0.53
N PHE A 82 6.28 -5.63 -0.61
CA PHE A 82 7.25 -4.54 -0.74
C PHE A 82 6.62 -3.31 -1.39
N THR A 83 7.20 -2.15 -1.15
CA THR A 83 6.81 -0.91 -1.81
C THR A 83 7.98 -0.29 -2.56
N PHE A 84 7.69 0.40 -3.67
CA PHE A 84 8.67 1.21 -4.40
C PHE A 84 8.00 2.45 -5.01
N THR A 85 8.76 3.54 -5.09
CA THR A 85 8.31 4.75 -5.81
C THR A 85 8.92 4.77 -7.20
N ALA A 86 8.09 4.82 -8.23
CA ALA A 86 8.54 4.86 -9.60
C ALA A 86 9.23 6.21 -9.91
N THR A 87 10.35 6.17 -10.62
CA THR A 87 11.09 7.38 -11.02
C THR A 87 11.02 7.65 -12.53
N SER A 88 10.39 6.75 -13.28
CA SER A 88 10.21 6.85 -14.72
C SER A 88 8.85 6.28 -15.14
N THR A 89 8.49 6.40 -16.43
CA THR A 89 7.24 5.84 -16.97
C THR A 89 7.29 4.33 -17.19
N SER A 90 8.43 3.71 -16.94
CA SER A 90 8.64 2.27 -17.11
C SER A 90 9.49 1.70 -15.97
N THR A 91 9.03 0.58 -15.43
CA THR A 91 9.71 -0.13 -14.35
C THR A 91 9.86 -1.60 -14.72
N THR A 92 11.00 -2.19 -14.37
CA THR A 92 11.26 -3.63 -14.52
C THR A 92 11.28 -4.30 -13.16
N LEU A 93 10.39 -5.28 -12.96
CA LEU A 93 10.43 -6.21 -11.83
C LEU A 93 11.25 -7.42 -12.23
N GLU A 94 12.18 -7.82 -11.37
CA GLU A 94 13.04 -8.97 -11.54
C GLU A 94 13.00 -9.86 -10.29
N PHE A 95 12.86 -11.15 -10.53
CA PHE A 95 13.01 -12.20 -9.55
C PHE A 95 14.20 -13.07 -9.97
N SER A 96 15.15 -13.27 -9.07
CA SER A 96 16.30 -14.15 -9.29
C SER A 96 16.50 -15.09 -8.12
N ASP A 97 16.90 -16.31 -8.42
CA ASP A 97 17.36 -17.24 -7.41
C ASP A 97 18.68 -16.73 -6.81
N ALA A 98 18.72 -16.61 -5.49
CA ALA A 98 19.89 -16.24 -4.71
C ALA A 98 20.25 -17.31 -3.68
N SER A 99 19.73 -18.52 -3.84
CA SER A 99 19.98 -19.67 -2.98
C SER A 99 21.42 -20.14 -3.13
N THR A 100 22.00 -20.58 -2.01
CA THR A 100 23.37 -21.13 -1.99
C THR A 100 23.42 -22.62 -2.33
N ASP A 101 22.27 -23.30 -2.31
CA ASP A 101 22.12 -24.73 -2.58
C ASP A 101 20.71 -25.03 -3.09
N GLY A 102 20.59 -25.68 -4.25
CA GLY A 102 19.32 -26.14 -4.85
C GLY A 102 19.15 -27.67 -4.81
N SER A 103 20.01 -28.38 -4.07
CA SER A 103 20.04 -29.84 -4.10
C SER A 103 18.89 -30.44 -3.28
N GLY A 104 17.98 -31.13 -3.96
CA GLY A 104 16.83 -31.83 -3.37
C GLY A 104 15.67 -30.92 -2.94
N LEU A 105 15.63 -29.67 -3.42
CA LEU A 105 14.53 -28.73 -3.23
C LEU A 105 14.47 -27.70 -4.36
N ASP A 106 13.29 -27.15 -4.61
CA ASP A 106 13.04 -26.14 -5.63
C ASP A 106 12.50 -24.85 -4.98
N LEU A 107 12.64 -23.71 -5.68
CA LEU A 107 12.11 -22.40 -5.31
C LEU A 107 10.91 -22.05 -6.21
N PHE A 108 9.86 -21.48 -5.63
CA PHE A 108 8.61 -21.18 -6.31
C PHE A 108 8.15 -19.74 -6.06
N ILE A 109 7.40 -19.20 -7.03
CA ILE A 109 6.71 -17.90 -6.93
C ILE A 109 5.27 -18.05 -7.44
N ASP A 110 4.31 -17.45 -6.73
CA ASP A 110 2.93 -17.30 -7.18
C ASP A 110 2.34 -15.93 -6.79
N THR A 111 1.16 -15.62 -7.32
CA THR A 111 0.31 -14.47 -6.91
C THR A 111 0.99 -13.10 -7.03
N VAL A 112 1.88 -12.92 -8.02
CA VAL A 112 2.56 -11.63 -8.23
C VAL A 112 1.56 -10.55 -8.66
N THR A 113 1.46 -9.49 -7.87
CA THR A 113 0.65 -8.31 -8.18
C THR A 113 1.45 -7.03 -7.93
N VAL A 114 1.23 -6.01 -8.78
CA VAL A 114 1.79 -4.67 -8.59
C VAL A 114 0.66 -3.67 -8.75
N ASN A 115 0.31 -3.00 -7.65
CA ASN A 115 -0.80 -2.07 -7.61
C ASN A 115 -0.30 -0.68 -7.20
N GLN A 116 -0.76 0.36 -7.89
CA GLN A 116 -0.47 1.73 -7.48
C GLN A 116 -1.19 2.02 -6.15
N MET A 117 -0.46 2.55 -5.17
CA MET A 117 -1.05 3.00 -3.92
C MET A 117 -1.74 4.36 -4.11
N PRO A 118 -2.84 4.63 -3.40
CA PRO A 118 -3.46 5.95 -3.40
C PRO A 118 -2.46 7.03 -2.96
N THR A 119 -2.26 8.05 -3.79
CA THR A 119 -1.52 9.24 -3.38
C THR A 119 -2.42 10.12 -2.51
N VAL A 120 -2.00 10.38 -1.28
CA VAL A 120 -2.54 11.51 -0.51
C VAL A 120 -2.04 12.77 -1.21
N ALA A 121 -2.95 13.52 -1.84
CA ALA A 121 -2.58 14.81 -2.43
C ALA A 121 -2.02 15.69 -1.31
N ALA A 122 -0.77 16.14 -1.45
CA ALA A 122 -0.26 17.20 -0.60
C ALA A 122 -1.16 18.41 -0.81
N ALA A 123 -1.92 18.79 0.22
CA ALA A 123 -2.61 20.06 0.23
C ALA A 123 -1.60 21.15 -0.13
N PHE A 124 -1.94 21.95 -1.13
CA PHE A 124 -1.05 22.96 -1.69
C PHE A 124 -0.43 23.85 -0.59
N ALA A 125 0.87 24.14 -0.76
CA ALA A 125 1.65 25.06 0.06
C ALA A 125 1.04 26.48 0.08
N PRO A 126 1.46 27.34 1.03
CA PRO A 126 0.60 28.25 1.78
C PRO A 126 -0.15 29.22 0.89
N ALA A 127 -1.43 29.47 1.23
CA ALA A 127 -2.10 30.68 0.81
C ALA A 127 -1.15 31.85 1.11
N LEU A 128 -0.89 32.69 0.09
CA LEU A 128 -0.18 33.96 0.24
C LEU A 128 -0.66 34.61 1.54
N ALA A 129 0.26 34.88 2.46
CA ALA A 129 -0.05 35.49 3.75
C ALA A 129 -0.81 36.79 3.53
N MET A 130 -2.14 36.73 3.60
CA MET A 130 -2.96 37.87 3.93
C MET A 130 -2.67 38.09 5.41
N GLU A 131 -2.04 39.22 5.74
CA GLU A 131 -1.70 39.56 7.12
C GLU A 131 -2.96 39.39 7.99
N PRO A 132 -2.94 38.59 9.06
CA PRO A 132 -4.13 38.31 9.82
C PRO A 132 -4.62 39.60 10.49
N GLU A 133 -5.82 40.05 10.12
CA GLU A 133 -6.60 40.95 10.96
C GLU A 133 -6.72 40.34 12.36
N PRO A 134 -6.56 41.11 13.46
CA PRO A 134 -6.61 40.55 14.80
C PRO A 134 -8.02 40.03 15.10
N ILE A 135 -8.16 38.70 15.16
CA ILE A 135 -9.36 38.05 15.66
C ILE A 135 -9.43 38.31 17.17
N ARG A 136 -10.50 38.99 17.58
CA ARG A 136 -10.86 39.15 19.00
C ARG A 136 -11.41 37.83 19.53
N ASP A 137 -10.84 37.39 20.64
CA ASP A 137 -11.31 36.27 21.46
C ASP A 137 -12.77 36.50 21.91
N LEU A 138 -13.61 35.49 21.64
CA LEU A 138 -14.77 35.20 22.47
C LEU A 138 -14.79 33.68 22.78
N SER A 139 -14.24 33.36 23.95
CA SER A 139 -14.73 32.40 24.95
C SER A 139 -14.18 30.97 25.01
N GLY A 140 -12.89 30.75 24.74
CA GLY A 140 -12.11 29.66 25.37
C GLY A 140 -12.74 28.26 25.48
N GLU A 141 -13.46 27.80 24.46
CA GLU A 141 -14.08 26.47 24.45
C GLU A 141 -13.61 25.69 23.22
N ILE A 142 -13.19 24.44 23.43
CA ILE A 142 -12.79 23.53 22.34
C ILE A 142 -14.01 23.32 21.46
N ALA A 143 -13.96 23.79 20.22
CA ALA A 143 -15.07 23.63 19.28
C ALA A 143 -15.32 22.13 19.05
N PRO A 144 -16.53 21.60 19.29
CA PRO A 144 -16.85 20.22 18.96
C PRO A 144 -16.74 20.02 17.44
N VAL A 145 -16.23 18.86 17.01
CA VAL A 145 -16.22 18.42 15.61
C VAL A 145 -17.67 18.32 15.14
N ALA A 146 -18.12 19.30 14.37
CA ALA A 146 -19.50 19.38 13.90
C ALA A 146 -19.57 19.07 12.40
N ILE A 147 -20.49 18.19 12.02
CA ILE A 147 -20.90 18.04 10.61
C ILE A 147 -21.85 19.19 10.30
N GLN A 148 -21.58 19.97 9.24
CA GLN A 148 -22.45 21.07 8.81
C GLN A 148 -23.21 20.69 7.54
N ALA A 149 -24.54 20.86 7.56
CA ALA A 149 -25.33 20.84 6.34
C ALA A 149 -25.03 22.11 5.52
N VAL A 150 -24.72 21.94 4.24
CA VAL A 150 -24.61 23.07 3.31
C VAL A 150 -25.83 23.05 2.39
N THR A 151 -26.65 24.09 2.45
CA THR A 151 -27.80 24.26 1.56
C THR A 151 -27.38 25.04 0.30
N GLY A 152 -27.20 24.33 -0.81
CA GLY A 152 -26.85 24.90 -2.12
C GLY A 152 -26.03 23.93 -2.98
N PRO A 153 -25.83 24.19 -4.29
CA PRO A 153 -24.96 23.38 -5.12
C PRO A 153 -23.51 23.56 -4.67
N VAL A 154 -23.01 22.63 -3.85
CA VAL A 154 -21.61 22.56 -3.46
C VAL A 154 -20.87 21.86 -4.59
N ALA A 155 -19.94 22.54 -5.24
CA ALA A 155 -19.03 21.90 -6.18
C ALA A 155 -18.19 20.88 -5.41
N ASP A 156 -18.47 19.58 -5.62
CA ASP A 156 -17.69 18.39 -5.23
C ASP A 156 -16.58 18.68 -4.18
N ALA A 157 -17.00 19.10 -2.99
CA ALA A 157 -16.09 19.59 -1.98
C ALA A 157 -15.53 18.38 -1.25
N ALA A 158 -14.32 17.98 -1.64
CA ALA A 158 -13.57 16.95 -0.95
C ALA A 158 -13.50 17.24 0.56
N PRO A 159 -13.54 16.21 1.43
CA PRO A 159 -13.38 16.39 2.86
C PRO A 159 -12.06 17.10 3.17
N VAL A 160 -12.09 18.08 4.08
CA VAL A 160 -10.91 18.86 4.44
C VAL A 160 -10.54 18.58 5.89
N CYS A 161 -9.28 18.20 6.10
CA CYS A 161 -8.67 18.15 7.42
C CYS A 161 -7.85 19.44 7.62
N THR A 162 -8.13 20.17 8.69
CA THR A 162 -7.37 21.37 9.08
C THR A 162 -6.89 21.23 10.51
N GLY A 163 -5.72 21.76 10.83
CA GLY A 163 -5.20 21.77 12.21
C GLY A 163 -3.71 21.45 12.27
N THR A 164 -3.21 21.28 13.49
CA THR A 164 -1.82 20.85 13.74
C THR A 164 -1.81 19.40 14.22
N PRO A 165 -0.72 18.65 14.07
CA PRO A 165 -0.62 17.31 14.65
C PRO A 165 -0.91 17.37 16.16
N GLY A 166 -1.98 16.69 16.61
CA GLY A 166 -2.46 16.72 18.00
C GLY A 166 -3.79 17.44 18.19
N ASP A 167 -4.13 18.39 17.32
CA ASP A 167 -5.41 19.13 17.29
C ASP A 167 -5.87 19.27 15.83
N MET A 168 -6.45 18.19 15.29
CA MET A 168 -7.02 18.17 13.94
C MET A 168 -8.55 18.28 14.00
N SER A 169 -9.09 19.14 13.15
CA SER A 169 -10.53 19.23 12.86
C SER A 169 -10.78 18.65 11.46
N ILE A 170 -11.83 17.85 11.35
CA ILE A 170 -12.29 17.27 10.08
C ILE A 170 -13.63 17.92 9.74
N ALA A 171 -13.74 18.49 8.54
CA ALA A 171 -15.00 18.97 7.99
C ALA A 171 -15.46 18.04 6.86
N LEU A 172 -16.68 17.52 6.97
CA LEU A 172 -17.33 16.66 5.99
C LEU A 172 -18.55 17.39 5.43
N PHE A 173 -18.75 17.34 4.11
CA PHE A 173 -19.91 17.91 3.43
C PHE A 173 -20.79 16.78 2.90
N ALA A 174 -22.08 16.80 3.25
CA ALA A 174 -23.09 15.93 2.66
C ALA A 174 -23.77 16.69 1.52
N ASP A 175 -23.66 16.17 0.29
CA ASP A 175 -24.16 16.80 -0.94
C ASP A 175 -25.48 16.18 -1.45
N ARG A 176 -26.00 15.16 -0.76
CA ARG A 176 -27.24 14.45 -1.10
C ARG A 176 -28.10 14.23 0.13
N VAL A 177 -29.39 14.04 -0.11
CA VAL A 177 -30.36 13.59 0.89
C VAL A 177 -29.91 12.23 1.41
N GLY A 178 -29.85 12.09 2.73
CA GLY A 178 -29.36 10.88 3.36
C GLY A 178 -28.93 11.10 4.80
N PHE A 179 -28.56 9.99 5.42
CA PHE A 179 -28.06 9.95 6.78
C PHE A 179 -26.55 9.71 6.76
N TYR A 180 -25.80 10.53 7.47
CA TYR A 180 -24.35 10.51 7.50
C TYR A 180 -23.88 10.51 8.96
N ALA A 181 -23.02 9.56 9.31
CA ALA A 181 -22.44 9.45 10.65
C ALA A 181 -20.91 9.51 10.58
N LEU A 182 -20.30 10.20 11.55
CA LEU A 182 -18.88 10.17 11.81
C LEU A 182 -18.61 9.20 12.96
N GLU A 183 -17.83 8.17 12.67
CA GLU A 183 -17.48 7.12 13.62
C GLU A 183 -15.97 6.82 13.55
N THR A 184 -15.40 6.32 14.63
CA THR A 184 -14.03 5.78 14.65
C THR A 184 -14.04 4.34 15.10
N SER A 185 -13.14 3.54 14.54
CA SER A 185 -12.90 2.19 14.99
C SER A 185 -11.40 1.92 15.13
N PRO A 186 -10.92 1.35 16.26
CA PRO A 186 -9.53 0.97 16.41
C PRO A 186 -9.22 -0.39 15.74
N ASP A 187 -10.24 -1.23 15.51
CA ASP A 187 -10.08 -2.64 15.14
C ASP A 187 -11.06 -3.13 14.06
N LEU A 188 -11.91 -2.24 13.53
CA LEU A 188 -13.01 -2.52 12.59
C LEU A 188 -14.16 -3.38 13.16
N ASP A 189 -14.05 -3.83 14.41
CA ASP A 189 -15.07 -4.63 15.10
C ASP A 189 -15.85 -3.80 16.13
N LYS A 190 -15.22 -2.77 16.71
CA LYS A 190 -15.83 -1.86 17.68
C LYS A 190 -15.89 -0.46 17.11
N TRP A 191 -17.08 0.13 17.14
CA TRP A 191 -17.34 1.45 16.57
C TRP A 191 -17.69 2.43 17.68
N THR A 192 -17.05 3.61 17.66
CA THR A 192 -17.38 4.73 18.53
C THR A 192 -17.98 5.84 17.67
N PHE A 193 -19.23 6.17 17.96
CA PHE A 193 -19.97 7.24 17.30
C PHE A 193 -19.53 8.61 17.82
N HIS A 194 -19.39 9.59 16.92
CA HIS A 194 -19.03 10.98 17.27
C HIS A 194 -20.15 11.96 16.94
N SER A 195 -20.72 11.88 15.74
CA SER A 195 -21.79 12.79 15.31
C SER A 195 -22.55 12.23 14.11
N GLU A 196 -23.77 12.73 13.89
CA GLU A 196 -24.59 12.43 12.72
C GLU A 196 -25.21 13.70 12.14
N ILE A 197 -25.54 13.63 10.86
CA ILE A 197 -26.42 14.58 10.20
C ILE A 197 -27.38 13.84 9.28
N GLU A 198 -28.64 14.25 9.31
CA GLU A 198 -29.64 13.86 8.33
C GLU A 198 -29.87 15.05 7.40
N VAL A 199 -29.63 14.85 6.10
CA VAL A 199 -29.98 15.80 5.06
C VAL A 199 -31.32 15.36 4.50
N THR A 200 -32.37 16.15 4.74
CA THR A 200 -33.72 15.93 4.20
C THR A 200 -33.95 16.82 2.97
N GLU A 201 -34.94 16.47 2.14
CA GLU A 201 -35.40 17.33 1.03
C GLU A 201 -35.95 18.70 1.49
#